data_AF-A0A3E2HIB3-F1
#
_entry.id   AF-A0A3E2HIB3-F1
#
_cell.length_a   1.000
_cell.length_b   1.000
_cell.length_c   1.000
_cell.angle_alpha   90.00
_cell.angle_beta   90.00
_cell.angle_gamma   90.00
#
_symmetry.space_group_name_H-M   'P 1'
#
loop_
_entity.id
_entity.type
_entity.pdbx_description
1 polymer ?
#
loop_
_entity_poly.entity_id
_entity_poly.type
_entity_poly.pdbx_seq_one_letter_code
_entity_poly.pdbx_strand_id
1 'polypeptide(L)'
;MSNSVTISGVTLRNTVSVQQLAPMPAVHVPVLRAGRAFNGGRIQNDEAFIGQIQGVENVRVAVCRHCESGCGPWTACVVVPGLFGGSCCNCYYNSSGSRCSIRHSQVLAPVIPGMALANNFGGSLGAPAPAPGPSGPRHVAPALIGPVGSFQPSSAGLAVPALAPAPAPALAPAGPLLAKRLHNLTKTFQDYVLEVVKMTCSEQKYCRA
;
A
#
# COMPACT_ATOMS: atom_id res chain seq x y z
N MET A 1 -15.87 -24.13 19.37
CA MET A 1 -15.84 -22.79 18.74
C MET A 1 -15.83 -22.99 17.24
N SER A 2 -16.68 -22.28 16.49
CA SER A 2 -16.69 -22.38 15.03
C SER A 2 -15.36 -21.87 14.44
N ASN A 3 -14.77 -22.62 13.53
CA ASN A 3 -13.52 -22.25 12.84
C ASN A 3 -13.70 -21.11 11.82
N SER A 4 -14.95 -20.74 11.56
CA SER A 4 -15.33 -19.65 10.67
C SER A 4 -16.38 -18.73 11.30
N VAL A 5 -16.39 -17.49 10.84
CA VAL A 5 -17.36 -16.44 11.19
C VAL A 5 -17.78 -15.73 9.91
N THR A 6 -19.05 -15.36 9.80
CA THR A 6 -19.59 -14.58 8.68
C THR A 6 -19.73 -13.12 9.09
N ILE A 7 -19.04 -12.23 8.39
CA ILE A 7 -19.07 -10.77 8.63
C ILE A 7 -19.40 -10.10 7.30
N SER A 8 -20.39 -9.20 7.30
CA SER A 8 -20.80 -8.48 6.08
C SER A 8 -21.11 -9.41 4.89
N GLY A 9 -21.68 -10.59 5.16
CA GLY A 9 -22.02 -11.59 4.14
C GLY A 9 -20.83 -12.45 3.66
N VAL A 10 -19.63 -12.27 4.21
CA VAL A 10 -18.42 -13.02 3.84
C VAL A 10 -18.02 -13.98 4.97
N THR A 11 -17.90 -15.26 4.65
CA THR A 11 -17.48 -16.30 5.60
C THR A 11 -15.96 -16.43 5.60
N LEU A 12 -15.34 -16.24 6.76
CA LEU A 12 -13.90 -16.14 6.94
C LEU A 12 -13.43 -17.01 8.09
N ARG A 13 -12.12 -17.24 8.19
CA ARG A 13 -11.54 -17.93 9.35
C ARG A 13 -11.71 -17.09 10.61
N ASN A 14 -12.03 -17.75 11.71
CA ASN A 14 -12.27 -17.12 12.99
C ASN A 14 -10.94 -16.77 13.69
N THR A 15 -10.29 -15.68 13.27
CA THR A 15 -9.07 -15.17 13.89
C THR A 15 -9.38 -14.09 14.93
N VAL A 16 -8.40 -13.78 15.78
CA VAL A 16 -8.54 -12.70 16.77
C VAL A 16 -8.86 -11.37 16.10
N SER A 17 -8.17 -11.02 15.00
CA SER A 17 -8.45 -9.80 14.24
C SER A 17 -9.89 -9.79 13.71
N VAL A 18 -10.36 -10.91 13.15
CA VAL A 18 -11.74 -11.05 12.63
C VAL A 18 -12.77 -10.90 13.75
N GLN A 19 -12.51 -11.45 14.94
CA GLN A 19 -13.38 -11.26 16.11
C GLN A 19 -13.45 -9.80 16.56
N GLN A 20 -12.33 -9.08 16.53
CA GLN A 20 -12.27 -7.66 16.88
C GLN A 20 -12.94 -6.76 15.82
N LEU A 21 -12.92 -7.21 14.56
CA LEU A 21 -13.59 -6.57 13.43
C LEU A 21 -15.10 -6.84 13.41
N ALA A 22 -15.56 -8.00 13.85
CA ALA A 22 -16.98 -8.39 13.86
C ALA A 22 -17.96 -7.35 14.46
N PRO A 23 -17.68 -6.69 15.61
CA PRO A 23 -18.58 -5.66 16.14
C PRO A 23 -18.50 -4.30 15.43
N MET A 24 -17.53 -4.11 14.52
CA MET A 24 -17.35 -2.84 13.82
C MET A 24 -18.36 -2.69 12.67
N PRO A 25 -18.97 -1.50 12.49
CA PRO A 25 -19.91 -1.27 11.39
C PRO A 25 -19.18 -1.32 10.04
N ALA A 26 -19.86 -1.81 9.01
CA ALA A 26 -19.41 -1.67 7.64
C ALA A 26 -19.59 -0.21 7.18
N VAL A 27 -18.48 0.47 6.88
CA VAL A 27 -18.44 1.90 6.54
C VAL A 27 -17.97 2.17 5.12
N HIS A 28 -17.34 1.19 4.47
CA HIS A 28 -16.79 1.31 3.13
C HIS A 28 -17.19 0.12 2.24
N VAL A 29 -17.34 0.41 0.95
CA VAL A 29 -17.35 -0.62 -0.10
C VAL A 29 -15.93 -0.68 -0.69
N PRO A 30 -15.20 -1.81 -0.57
CA PRO A 30 -13.84 -1.93 -1.10
C PRO A 30 -13.81 -1.78 -2.63
N VAL A 31 -13.16 -0.72 -3.12
CA VAL A 31 -12.96 -0.50 -4.56
C VAL A 31 -11.54 -0.94 -4.94
N LEU A 32 -11.45 -1.87 -5.89
CA LEU A 32 -10.17 -2.34 -6.42
C LEU A 32 -9.56 -1.31 -7.37
N ARG A 33 -8.22 -1.23 -7.39
CA ARG A 33 -7.49 -0.48 -8.40
C ARG A 33 -7.65 -1.15 -9.77
N ALA A 34 -7.64 -0.35 -10.83
CA ALA A 34 -7.74 -0.85 -12.20
C ALA A 34 -6.65 -1.90 -12.48
N GLY A 35 -7.05 -3.03 -13.09
CA GLY A 35 -6.15 -4.14 -13.41
C GLY A 35 -5.67 -4.96 -12.20
N ARG A 36 -6.20 -4.72 -10.99
CA ARG A 36 -5.92 -5.54 -9.81
C ARG A 36 -7.08 -6.48 -9.53
N ALA A 37 -6.74 -7.68 -9.05
CA ALA A 37 -7.68 -8.66 -8.54
C ALA A 37 -7.44 -8.86 -7.03
N PHE A 38 -8.51 -9.18 -6.31
CA PHE A 38 -8.42 -9.59 -4.92
C PHE A 38 -8.13 -11.08 -4.82
N ASN A 39 -7.05 -11.46 -4.14
CA ASN A 39 -6.71 -12.85 -3.89
C ASN A 39 -7.08 -13.21 -2.45
N GLY A 40 -8.30 -13.71 -2.27
CA GLY A 40 -8.79 -14.22 -0.98
C GLY A 40 -8.22 -15.59 -0.63
N GLY A 41 -8.61 -16.11 0.54
CA GLY A 41 -8.27 -17.46 1.03
C GLY A 41 -7.01 -17.52 1.89
N ARG A 42 -6.19 -16.46 1.85
CA ARG A 42 -5.11 -16.26 2.82
C ARG A 42 -5.62 -15.40 3.96
N ILE A 43 -5.40 -15.85 5.20
CA ILE A 43 -5.88 -15.17 6.42
C ILE A 43 -5.63 -13.67 6.39
N GLN A 44 -4.40 -13.24 6.06
CA GLN A 44 -4.05 -11.82 6.06
C GLN A 44 -4.79 -11.02 5.00
N ASN A 45 -5.09 -11.64 3.85
CA ASN A 45 -5.79 -10.98 2.75
C ASN A 45 -7.28 -10.84 3.07
N ASP A 46 -7.86 -11.88 3.66
CA ASP A 46 -9.25 -11.91 4.10
C ASP A 46 -9.49 -10.92 5.25
N GLU A 47 -8.58 -10.88 6.22
CA GLU A 47 -8.56 -9.88 7.30
C GLU A 47 -8.41 -8.46 6.76
N ALA A 48 -7.50 -8.24 5.82
CA ALA A 48 -7.33 -6.94 5.17
C ALA A 48 -8.61 -6.50 4.44
N PHE A 49 -9.32 -7.44 3.82
CA PHE A 49 -10.57 -7.15 3.11
C PHE A 49 -11.68 -6.70 4.06
N ILE A 50 -11.89 -7.39 5.18
CA ILE A 50 -12.85 -6.94 6.19
C ILE A 50 -12.41 -5.62 6.84
N GLY A 51 -11.12 -5.49 7.12
CA GLY A 51 -10.55 -4.23 7.60
C GLY A 51 -10.78 -3.07 6.62
N GLN A 52 -10.78 -3.33 5.32
CA GLN A 52 -11.10 -2.34 4.30
C GLN A 52 -12.57 -1.91 4.35
N ILE A 53 -13.49 -2.81 4.71
CA ILE A 53 -14.92 -2.53 4.84
C ILE A 53 -15.23 -1.72 6.10
N GLN A 54 -14.56 -2.02 7.22
CA GLN A 54 -14.93 -1.53 8.55
C GLN A 54 -13.99 -0.48 9.14
N GLY A 55 -12.79 -0.34 8.57
CA GLY A 55 -11.77 0.57 9.10
C GLY A 55 -12.03 2.03 8.77
N VAL A 56 -11.10 2.89 9.16
CA VAL A 56 -11.12 4.33 8.90
C VAL A 56 -10.24 4.65 7.71
N GLU A 57 -10.82 5.27 6.68
CA GLU A 57 -10.06 5.76 5.53
C GLU A 57 -9.17 6.96 5.89
N ASN A 58 -7.88 6.85 5.58
CA ASN A 58 -6.98 8.00 5.56
C ASN A 58 -7.10 8.72 4.22
N VAL A 59 -7.30 10.03 4.29
CA VAL A 59 -7.45 10.90 3.13
C VAL A 59 -6.32 11.93 3.04
N ARG A 60 -6.03 12.38 1.82
CA ARG A 60 -5.03 13.42 1.52
C ARG A 60 -3.67 13.10 2.15
N VAL A 61 -3.13 13.98 3.00
CA VAL A 61 -1.79 13.89 3.60
C VAL A 61 -1.62 12.75 4.61
N ALA A 62 -2.71 12.11 5.05
CA ALA A 62 -2.67 10.98 5.98
C ALA A 62 -2.47 9.62 5.27
N VAL A 63 -2.51 9.60 3.92
CA VAL A 63 -2.31 8.38 3.14
C VAL A 63 -0.88 7.86 3.31
N CYS A 64 -0.72 6.54 3.37
CA CYS A 64 0.61 5.93 3.50
C CYS A 64 1.44 6.12 2.21
N ARG A 65 2.75 6.40 2.31
CA ARG A 65 3.64 6.61 1.13
C ARG A 65 3.62 5.44 0.14
N HIS A 66 3.51 4.21 0.65
CA HIS A 66 3.41 3.02 -0.20
C HIS A 66 2.10 2.99 -0.99
N CYS A 67 1.02 3.45 -0.37
CA CYS A 67 -0.31 3.55 -0.94
C CYS A 67 -0.41 4.69 -1.97
N GLU A 68 0.23 5.84 -1.69
CA GLU A 68 0.40 6.94 -2.64
C GLU A 68 1.11 6.49 -3.91
N SER A 69 2.07 5.56 -3.77
CA SER A 69 2.76 4.91 -4.90
C SER A 69 1.90 3.89 -5.66
N GLY A 70 0.60 3.79 -5.35
CA GLY A 70 -0.34 2.88 -6.03
C GLY A 70 -0.19 1.40 -5.66
N CYS A 71 0.46 1.09 -4.53
CA CYS A 71 0.59 -0.28 -4.05
C CYS A 71 -0.65 -0.76 -3.27
N GLY A 72 -0.84 -2.07 -3.24
CA GLY A 72 -2.01 -2.73 -2.66
C GLY A 72 -3.18 -2.89 -3.66
N PRO A 73 -4.18 -3.71 -3.32
CA PRO A 73 -5.29 -4.01 -4.21
C PRO A 73 -6.36 -2.91 -4.24
N TRP A 74 -6.55 -2.15 -3.16
CA TRP A 74 -7.64 -1.17 -3.03
C TRP A 74 -7.20 0.27 -3.26
N THR A 75 -8.12 1.10 -3.75
CA THR A 75 -7.89 2.53 -3.99
C THR A 75 -7.74 3.31 -2.68
N ALA A 76 -8.60 3.03 -1.69
CA ALA A 76 -8.64 3.71 -0.39
C ALA A 76 -7.56 3.19 0.58
N CYS A 77 -6.93 4.10 1.33
CA CYS A 77 -5.93 3.77 2.35
C CYS A 77 -6.58 3.65 3.72
N VAL A 78 -7.11 2.47 4.06
CA VAL A 78 -7.86 2.25 5.29
C VAL A 78 -6.95 1.70 6.40
N VAL A 79 -7.11 2.20 7.62
CA VAL A 79 -6.48 1.68 8.83
C VAL A 79 -7.54 1.18 9.80
N VAL A 80 -7.22 0.13 10.55
CA VAL A 80 -8.05 -0.30 11.67
C VAL A 80 -7.28 -0.04 12.96
N PRO A 81 -7.72 0.91 13.81
CA PRO A 81 -7.01 1.25 15.03
C PRO A 81 -6.76 0.03 15.91
N GLY A 82 -5.52 -0.11 16.41
CA GLY A 82 -5.13 -1.22 17.27
C GLY A 82 -4.92 -2.57 16.58
N LEU A 83 -5.24 -2.72 15.29
CA LEU A 83 -5.03 -3.95 14.53
C LEU A 83 -3.89 -3.83 13.51
N PHE A 84 -3.54 -4.96 12.90
CA PHE A 84 -2.56 -5.06 11.80
C PHE A 84 -1.19 -4.45 12.11
N GLY A 85 -0.82 -4.42 13.39
CA GLY A 85 0.42 -3.79 13.88
C GLY A 85 0.55 -2.32 13.48
N GLY A 86 -0.57 -1.59 13.36
CA GLY A 86 -0.61 -0.18 12.96
C GLY A 86 -0.43 0.08 11.47
N SER A 87 -0.41 -0.97 10.64
CA SER A 87 -0.36 -0.83 9.18
C SER A 87 -1.77 -0.67 8.57
N CYS A 88 -1.85 -0.01 7.41
CA CYS A 88 -3.09 0.07 6.64
C CYS A 88 -3.41 -1.26 5.92
N CYS A 89 -4.68 -1.48 5.57
CA CYS A 89 -5.16 -2.71 4.94
C CYS A 89 -4.42 -3.05 3.64
N ASN A 90 -4.13 -2.04 2.80
CA ASN A 90 -3.34 -2.22 1.57
C ASN A 90 -1.92 -2.75 1.82
N CYS A 91 -1.27 -2.33 2.91
CA CYS A 91 0.05 -2.82 3.26
C CYS A 91 -0.02 -4.12 4.05
N TYR A 92 -1.05 -4.32 4.87
CA TYR A 92 -1.26 -5.57 5.60
C TYR A 92 -1.49 -6.75 4.64
N TYR A 93 -2.18 -6.50 3.53
CA TYR A 93 -2.37 -7.42 2.43
C TYR A 93 -1.04 -8.03 1.95
N ASN A 94 -1.03 -9.34 1.69
CA ASN A 94 0.18 -10.11 1.38
C ASN A 94 1.31 -9.97 2.41
N SER A 95 0.99 -9.66 3.67
CA SER A 95 1.97 -9.52 4.76
C SER A 95 3.03 -8.42 4.51
N SER A 96 2.69 -7.38 3.75
CA SER A 96 3.62 -6.29 3.40
C SER A 96 3.63 -5.12 4.41
N GLY A 97 3.19 -5.36 5.65
CA GLY A 97 2.92 -4.31 6.64
C GLY A 97 4.15 -3.48 7.03
N SER A 98 5.36 -4.01 6.89
CA SER A 98 6.63 -3.30 7.12
C SER A 98 6.89 -2.15 6.14
N ARG A 99 6.22 -2.13 4.99
CA ARG A 99 6.32 -1.04 4.01
C ARG A 99 5.39 0.13 4.32
N CYS A 100 4.51 -0.01 5.31
CA CYS A 100 3.54 1.02 5.65
C CYS A 100 4.23 2.16 6.42
N SER A 101 4.21 3.38 5.88
CA SER A 101 4.75 4.54 6.59
C SER A 101 3.95 4.90 7.85
N ILE A 102 2.64 4.60 7.88
CA ILE A 102 1.77 4.88 9.04
C ILE A 102 2.18 4.05 10.26
N ARG A 103 2.61 2.80 10.03
CA ARG A 103 3.08 1.90 11.08
C ARG A 103 4.24 2.49 11.88
N HIS A 104 5.12 3.25 11.24
CA HIS A 104 6.25 3.89 11.89
C HIS A 104 5.88 5.20 12.59
N SER A 105 4.78 5.86 12.18
CA SER A 105 4.31 7.12 12.76
C SER A 105 3.53 6.94 14.07
N GLN A 106 2.99 5.75 14.34
CA GLN A 106 2.27 5.42 15.58
C GLN A 106 3.21 5.22 16.78
N VAL A 107 4.53 5.16 16.56
CA VAL A 107 5.54 5.21 17.63
C VAL A 107 5.76 6.68 18.04
N LEU A 108 4.68 7.36 18.47
CA LEU A 108 4.85 8.52 19.34
C LEU A 108 5.26 7.94 20.69
N ALA A 109 6.58 7.87 20.90
CA ALA A 109 7.15 7.64 22.22
C ALA A 109 6.43 8.57 23.21
N PRO A 110 6.09 8.11 24.44
CA PRO A 110 5.65 9.02 25.49
C PRO A 110 6.66 10.16 25.56
N VAL A 111 6.22 11.39 25.30
CA VAL A 111 7.08 12.56 25.48
C VAL A 111 7.26 12.70 26.98
N ILE A 112 8.30 12.07 27.52
CA ILE A 112 8.81 12.34 28.86
C ILE A 112 9.60 13.65 28.71
N PRO A 113 9.17 14.76 29.33
CA PRO A 113 9.93 16.01 29.28
C PRO A 113 11.34 15.76 29.86
N GLY A 114 12.37 16.02 29.08
CA GLY A 114 13.77 15.98 29.54
C GLY A 114 14.67 14.87 28.96
N MET A 115 14.17 13.99 28.08
CA MET A 115 14.99 12.94 27.47
C MET A 115 15.13 13.18 25.95
N ALA A 116 16.37 13.26 25.46
CA ALA A 116 16.68 13.43 24.04
C ALA A 116 16.19 12.23 23.19
N LEU A 117 15.77 12.52 21.96
CA LEU A 117 15.32 11.52 20.99
C LEU A 117 16.47 10.58 20.63
N ALA A 118 16.51 9.39 21.24
CA ALA A 118 17.31 8.28 20.73
C ALA A 118 16.57 7.65 19.55
N ASN A 119 16.83 8.17 18.36
CA ASN A 119 16.48 7.58 17.08
C ASN A 119 17.11 6.17 16.99
N ASN A 120 16.30 5.15 17.26
CA ASN A 120 16.62 3.73 17.09
C ASN A 120 16.75 3.38 15.60
N PHE A 121 17.85 3.79 14.97
CA PHE A 121 18.38 3.10 13.79
C PHE A 121 19.07 1.83 14.29
N GLY A 122 18.31 0.73 14.39
CA GLY A 122 18.84 -0.61 14.64
C GLY A 122 19.56 -1.16 13.41
N GLY A 123 20.68 -0.55 13.03
CA GLY A 123 21.74 -1.18 12.26
C GLY A 123 22.73 -1.78 13.26
N SER A 124 23.00 -3.08 13.14
CA SER A 124 23.80 -3.90 14.03
C SER A 124 25.05 -3.22 14.61
N LEU A 125 25.15 -3.20 15.94
CA LEU A 125 26.41 -3.02 16.66
C LEU A 125 27.26 -4.30 16.50
N GLY A 126 28.14 -4.31 15.50
CA GLY A 126 29.36 -5.13 15.54
C GLY A 126 30.50 -4.28 16.10
N ALA A 127 30.70 -4.33 17.42
CA ALA A 127 31.83 -3.69 18.09
C ALA A 127 33.15 -4.49 17.86
N PRO A 128 34.32 -3.89 18.17
CA PRO A 128 35.58 -4.06 17.43
C PRO A 128 36.42 -5.29 17.81
N ALA A 129 37.36 -5.60 16.92
CA ALA A 129 38.36 -6.66 17.03
C ALA A 129 39.30 -6.55 18.26
N PRO A 130 39.82 -7.68 18.74
CA PRO A 130 41.13 -7.76 19.37
C PRO A 130 42.13 -8.55 18.51
N ALA A 131 43.37 -8.07 18.42
CA ALA A 131 44.56 -8.80 17.98
C ALA A 131 45.58 -8.80 19.15
N PRO A 132 46.75 -9.48 19.13
CA PRO A 132 47.30 -10.49 18.19
C PRO A 132 47.92 -11.74 18.90
N GLY A 133 48.35 -12.76 18.14
CA GLY A 133 49.24 -13.84 18.63
C GLY A 133 49.69 -14.83 17.53
N PRO A 134 50.90 -15.45 17.61
CA PRO A 134 51.72 -15.82 16.45
C PRO A 134 51.77 -17.33 16.13
N SER A 135 52.11 -17.67 14.87
CA SER A 135 53.00 -18.77 14.41
C SER A 135 52.50 -19.61 13.21
N GLY A 136 53.26 -19.59 12.11
CA GLY A 136 53.55 -20.78 11.28
C GLY A 136 52.88 -20.90 9.89
N PRO A 137 53.57 -21.47 8.87
CA PRO A 137 53.63 -20.89 7.53
C PRO A 137 52.96 -21.74 6.43
N ARG A 138 52.36 -21.11 5.41
CA ARG A 138 52.28 -21.67 4.04
C ARG A 138 52.40 -20.58 2.99
N HIS A 139 53.44 -20.74 2.17
CA HIS A 139 53.77 -19.96 0.99
C HIS A 139 52.72 -20.10 -0.11
N VAL A 140 52.40 -19.02 -0.85
CA VAL A 140 52.47 -18.92 -2.32
C VAL A 140 52.71 -17.44 -2.70
N ALA A 141 53.51 -17.24 -3.74
CA ALA A 141 54.28 -16.05 -4.14
C ALA A 141 53.51 -14.78 -4.58
N PRO A 142 54.17 -13.60 -4.55
CA PRO A 142 53.68 -12.36 -5.14
C PRO A 142 54.11 -12.22 -6.61
N ALA A 143 53.17 -11.88 -7.50
CA ALA A 143 53.46 -11.38 -8.83
C ALA A 143 53.05 -9.91 -8.93
N LEU A 144 54.06 -9.04 -9.04
CA LEU A 144 53.96 -7.66 -9.55
C LEU A 144 54.18 -7.66 -11.08
N ILE A 145 53.97 -6.49 -11.70
CA ILE A 145 54.17 -6.08 -13.12
C ILE A 145 52.85 -6.11 -13.92
N GLY A 146 52.33 -5.03 -14.51
CA GLY A 146 52.74 -3.63 -14.68
C GLY A 146 51.67 -2.85 -15.48
N PRO A 147 51.81 -1.52 -15.68
CA PRO A 147 50.80 -0.64 -16.29
C PRO A 147 51.13 -0.22 -17.74
N VAL A 148 50.16 -0.26 -18.67
CA VAL A 148 50.14 0.42 -19.99
C VAL A 148 48.66 0.45 -20.46
N GLY A 149 48.04 1.52 -20.95
CA GLY A 149 48.48 2.88 -21.27
C GLY A 149 47.31 3.79 -21.70
N SER A 150 47.60 5.09 -21.66
CA SER A 150 47.22 6.15 -22.62
C SER A 150 45.77 6.25 -23.13
N PHE A 151 45.01 7.21 -22.58
CA PHE A 151 43.92 7.88 -23.30
C PHE A 151 44.40 9.27 -23.76
N GLN A 152 44.49 9.46 -25.08
CA GLN A 152 44.66 10.78 -25.70
C GLN A 152 43.32 11.53 -25.76
N PRO A 153 43.33 12.88 -25.72
CA PRO A 153 42.18 13.70 -26.04
C PRO A 153 42.18 14.00 -27.55
N SER A 154 41.17 13.51 -28.27
CA SER A 154 40.91 13.96 -29.64
C SER A 154 39.59 14.72 -29.69
N SER A 155 39.73 16.02 -29.89
CA SER A 155 38.75 16.96 -30.37
C SER A 155 38.22 16.55 -31.76
N ALA A 156 36.91 16.34 -31.87
CA ALA A 156 36.18 16.47 -33.13
C ALA A 156 34.77 16.95 -32.81
N GLY A 157 34.44 18.15 -33.27
CA GLY A 157 33.16 18.79 -33.06
C GLY A 157 32.01 18.01 -33.70
N LEU A 158 30.92 17.91 -32.96
CA LEU A 158 29.61 17.61 -33.52
C LEU A 158 28.70 18.80 -33.23
N ALA A 159 28.32 19.46 -34.31
CA ALA A 159 27.37 20.55 -34.35
C ALA A 159 26.02 20.10 -33.75
N VAL A 160 25.48 20.94 -32.89
CA VAL A 160 24.12 20.85 -32.36
C VAL A 160 23.17 21.50 -33.38
N PRO A 161 22.19 20.80 -33.97
CA PRO A 161 21.04 21.45 -34.54
C PRO A 161 20.04 21.74 -33.42
N ALA A 162 19.86 23.01 -33.11
CA ALA A 162 18.77 23.49 -32.27
C ALA A 162 17.44 23.26 -33.02
N LEU A 163 16.64 22.30 -32.57
CA LEU A 163 15.25 22.14 -33.00
C LEU A 163 14.34 22.96 -32.09
N ALA A 164 13.63 23.89 -32.73
CA ALA A 164 12.67 24.81 -32.14
C ALA A 164 11.51 24.10 -31.39
N PRO A 165 10.86 24.78 -30.42
CA PRO A 165 9.68 24.26 -29.74
C PRO A 165 8.48 24.19 -30.69
N ALA A 166 7.87 23.00 -30.76
CA ALA A 166 6.62 22.76 -31.47
C ALA A 166 5.43 23.45 -30.76
N PRO A 167 4.43 23.97 -31.49
CA PRO A 167 3.25 24.61 -30.92
C PRO A 167 2.31 23.60 -30.25
N ALA A 168 1.71 24.03 -29.14
CA ALA A 168 0.75 23.27 -28.34
C ALA A 168 -0.50 22.84 -29.14
N PRO A 169 -1.02 21.62 -28.94
CA PRO A 169 -2.34 21.25 -29.46
C PRO A 169 -3.44 21.94 -28.64
N ALA A 170 -4.29 22.68 -29.35
CA ALA A 170 -5.47 23.35 -28.82
C ALA A 170 -6.48 22.35 -28.23
N LEU A 171 -7.04 22.69 -27.07
CA LEU A 171 -8.19 22.01 -26.47
C LEU A 171 -9.39 22.07 -27.43
N ALA A 172 -9.80 20.92 -27.95
CA ALA A 172 -11.08 20.78 -28.62
C ALA A 172 -12.22 20.66 -27.58
N PRO A 173 -13.38 21.32 -27.78
CA PRO A 173 -14.52 21.22 -26.88
C PRO A 173 -15.15 19.82 -26.95
N ALA A 174 -15.49 19.27 -25.78
CA ALA A 174 -16.12 17.97 -25.61
C ALA A 174 -17.43 17.87 -26.41
N GLY A 175 -17.47 16.95 -27.37
CA GLY A 175 -18.64 16.74 -28.22
C GLY A 175 -19.85 16.16 -27.47
N PRO A 176 -21.07 16.35 -28.01
CA PRO A 176 -22.36 15.98 -27.39
C PRO A 176 -22.58 14.47 -27.14
N LEU A 177 -21.66 13.61 -27.57
CA LEU A 177 -21.70 12.16 -27.29
C LEU A 177 -21.28 11.80 -25.86
N LEU A 178 -20.45 12.62 -25.21
CA LEU A 178 -20.01 12.38 -23.83
C LEU A 178 -21.17 12.62 -22.84
N ALA A 179 -21.97 13.65 -23.08
CA ALA A 179 -23.12 13.99 -22.25
C ALA A 179 -24.22 12.92 -22.28
N LYS A 180 -24.50 12.32 -23.45
CA LYS A 180 -25.47 11.21 -23.58
C LYS A 180 -25.00 9.94 -22.87
N ARG A 181 -23.70 9.64 -22.90
CA ARG A 181 -23.14 8.49 -22.17
C ARG A 181 -23.22 8.68 -20.66
N LEU A 182 -22.92 9.87 -20.16
CA LEU A 182 -23.08 10.20 -18.75
C LEU A 182 -24.54 10.10 -18.30
N HIS A 183 -25.47 10.66 -19.08
CA HIS A 183 -26.90 10.61 -18.74
C HIS A 183 -27.46 9.18 -18.68
N ASN A 184 -27.08 8.32 -19.64
CA ASN A 184 -27.48 6.92 -19.62
C ASN A 184 -26.89 6.18 -18.40
N LEU A 185 -25.64 6.45 -18.04
CA LEU A 185 -24.99 5.83 -16.88
C LEU A 185 -25.64 6.27 -15.56
N THR A 186 -26.01 7.54 -15.43
CA THR A 186 -26.73 8.06 -14.25
C THR A 186 -28.10 7.42 -14.11
N LYS A 187 -28.83 7.22 -15.23
CA LYS A 187 -30.14 6.57 -15.21
C LYS A 187 -30.06 5.11 -14.78
N THR A 188 -29.09 4.36 -15.33
CA THR A 188 -28.87 2.96 -14.94
C THR A 188 -28.48 2.82 -13.48
N PHE A 189 -27.67 3.76 -12.95
CA PHE A 189 -27.30 3.75 -11.54
C PHE A 189 -28.50 4.00 -10.61
N GLN A 190 -29.37 4.96 -10.97
CA GLN A 190 -30.58 5.24 -10.19
C GLN A 190 -31.56 4.07 -10.16
N ASP A 191 -31.76 3.39 -11.29
CA ASP A 191 -32.63 2.21 -11.37
C ASP A 191 -32.09 1.07 -10.50
N TYR A 192 -30.77 0.86 -10.49
CA TYR A 192 -30.13 -0.16 -9.65
C TYR A 192 -30.25 0.15 -8.15
N VAL A 193 -29.99 1.39 -7.75
CA VAL A 193 -30.15 1.81 -6.34
C VAL A 193 -31.60 1.65 -5.89
N LEU A 194 -32.58 1.96 -6.75
CA LEU A 194 -33.99 1.81 -6.42
C LEU A 194 -34.40 0.34 -6.26
N GLU A 195 -33.86 -0.57 -7.07
CA GLU A 195 -34.08 -2.01 -6.89
C GLU A 195 -33.50 -2.52 -5.57
N VAL A 196 -32.27 -2.15 -5.23
CA VAL A 196 -31.62 -2.59 -3.98
C VAL A 196 -32.40 -2.09 -2.75
N VAL A 197 -32.90 -0.85 -2.79
CA VAL A 197 -33.76 -0.30 -1.72
C VAL A 197 -35.10 -1.05 -1.62
N LYS A 198 -35.69 -1.46 -2.76
CA LYS A 198 -36.92 -2.26 -2.75
C LYS A 198 -36.69 -3.65 -2.17
N MET A 199 -35.58 -4.31 -2.52
CA MET A 199 -35.25 -5.64 -2.02
C MET A 199 -35.03 -5.62 -0.49
N THR A 200 -34.25 -4.66 0.01
CA THR A 200 -34.01 -4.50 1.46
C THR A 200 -35.30 -4.18 2.25
N CYS A 201 -36.22 -3.39 1.67
CA CYS A 201 -37.52 -3.12 2.27
C CYS A 201 -38.44 -4.35 2.28
N SER A 202 -38.38 -5.21 1.24
CA SER A 202 -39.14 -6.47 1.20
C SER A 202 -38.63 -7.50 2.20
N GLU A 203 -37.32 -7.61 2.40
CA GLU A 203 -36.73 -8.49 3.41
C GLU A 203 -37.09 -8.03 4.82
N GLN A 204 -37.12 -6.71 5.07
CA GLN A 204 -37.51 -6.16 6.37
C GLN A 204 -38.99 -6.39 6.71
N LYS A 205 -39.86 -6.55 5.71
CA LYS A 205 -41.27 -6.94 5.90
C LYS A 205 -41.43 -8.42 6.24
N TYR A 206 -40.54 -9.29 5.76
CA TYR A 206 -40.59 -10.72 6.03
C TYR A 206 -40.06 -11.08 7.44
N CYS A 207 -39.19 -10.25 8.01
CA CYS A 207 -38.67 -10.44 9.38
C CYS A 207 -39.56 -9.82 10.49
N ARG A 208 -40.70 -9.21 10.14
CA ARG A 208 -41.61 -8.56 11.10
C ARG A 208 -43.01 -9.22 11.21
N ALA A 209 -43.20 -10.39 10.60
CA ALA A 209 -44.37 -11.25 10.78
C ALA A 209 -43.99 -12.49 11.60
#